data_AF-A0A437UXA3-F1
#
_entry.id   AF-A0A437UXA3-F1
#
_cell.length_a   1.000
_cell.length_b   1.000
_cell.length_c   1.000
_cell.angle_alpha   90.00
_cell.angle_beta   90.00
_cell.angle_gamma   90.00
#
_symmetry.space_group_name_H-M   'P 1'
#
loop_
_entity.id
_entity.type
_entity.pdbx_description
1 polymer ?
#
loop_
_entity_poly.entity_id
_entity_poly.type
_entity_poly.pdbx_seq_one_letter_code
_entity_poly.pdbx_strand_id
1 'polypeptide(L)'
;MSQTNMTDEILRAEGYLMQDHDEQAIELLSRLAEDAEEYVDRNCPTTESLQWFAFPTLFDRLAYRRVEGDPRELRDIGEPLDRLYSDLALAAVKIGDYETAIESLKQAIRWNPMDCGARLDLADLFRIAGDSQEYLALTFTVFERASDARHLARAFLTFADYFVVCEKPKTAAAALRAARKLDVDDSALAAALDQAAGTGRDPDSVTDAEAAELLAAEGLPDGANAEIAICLLMCASDAASAGERDLATALTLRARDLVGEPAAMALLELIRSSEAGE
;
A
#
# COMPACT_ATOMS: atom_id res chain seq x y z
N MET A 1 2.26 3.02 -30.26
CA MET A 1 2.68 3.64 -28.98
C MET A 1 3.67 2.66 -28.39
N SER A 2 4.94 3.03 -28.34
CA SER A 2 6.03 2.12 -27.97
C SER A 2 5.84 1.75 -26.50
N GLN A 3 5.56 0.49 -26.19
CA GLN A 3 6.03 -0.06 -24.91
C GLN A 3 7.54 0.22 -24.89
N THR A 4 7.95 1.04 -23.94
CA THR A 4 9.28 1.61 -23.83
C THR A 4 10.24 0.52 -23.34
N ASN A 5 11.45 0.51 -23.90
CA ASN A 5 12.54 -0.44 -23.61
C ASN A 5 12.69 -0.78 -22.12
N MET A 6 12.38 0.19 -21.23
CA MET A 6 12.43 0.02 -19.78
C MET A 6 11.56 -1.13 -19.24
N THR A 7 10.33 -1.33 -19.73
CA THR A 7 9.47 -2.40 -19.21
C THR A 7 10.06 -3.79 -19.49
N ASP A 8 10.63 -3.99 -20.68
CA ASP A 8 11.27 -5.26 -21.06
C ASP A 8 12.56 -5.49 -20.27
N GLU A 9 13.32 -4.43 -19.99
CA GLU A 9 14.54 -4.50 -19.20
C GLU A 9 14.27 -4.76 -17.72
N ILE A 10 13.19 -4.20 -17.14
CA ILE A 10 12.71 -4.52 -15.79
C ILE A 10 12.28 -6.00 -15.73
N LEU A 11 11.50 -6.48 -16.69
CA LEU A 11 11.11 -7.90 -16.77
C LEU A 11 12.35 -8.82 -16.83
N ARG A 12 13.42 -8.39 -17.51
CA ARG A 12 14.69 -9.12 -17.52
C ARG A 12 15.35 -9.14 -16.15
N ALA A 13 15.35 -8.01 -15.44
CA ALA A 13 15.89 -7.91 -14.08
C ALA A 13 15.12 -8.79 -13.08
N GLU A 14 13.79 -8.79 -13.15
CA GLU A 14 12.94 -9.71 -12.36
C GLU A 14 13.26 -11.17 -12.66
N GLY A 15 13.51 -11.50 -13.94
CA GLY A 15 13.99 -12.81 -14.35
C GLY A 15 15.32 -13.21 -13.70
N TYR A 16 16.24 -12.26 -13.48
CA TYR A 16 17.46 -12.48 -12.72
C TYR A 16 17.18 -12.69 -11.23
N LEU A 17 16.32 -11.87 -10.61
CA LEU A 17 15.94 -12.02 -9.20
C LEU A 17 15.30 -13.37 -8.90
N MET A 18 14.46 -13.88 -9.81
CA MET A 18 13.85 -15.20 -9.69
C MET A 18 14.86 -16.36 -9.78
N GLN A 19 16.02 -16.13 -10.37
CA GLN A 19 17.10 -17.10 -10.53
C GLN A 19 18.23 -16.90 -9.51
N ASP A 20 18.02 -16.03 -8.50
CA ASP A 20 19.03 -15.62 -7.51
C ASP A 20 20.31 -15.04 -8.17
N HIS A 21 20.17 -14.46 -9.36
CA HIS A 21 21.20 -13.69 -10.06
C HIS A 21 21.14 -12.22 -9.62
N ASP A 22 21.21 -11.99 -8.31
CA ASP A 22 20.90 -10.71 -7.68
C ASP A 22 21.91 -9.60 -8.07
N GLU A 23 23.18 -9.95 -8.29
CA GLU A 23 24.22 -9.02 -8.77
C GLU A 23 23.93 -8.50 -10.19
N GLN A 24 23.44 -9.37 -11.09
CA GLN A 24 23.07 -8.95 -12.45
C GLN A 24 21.80 -8.10 -12.45
N ALA A 25 20.86 -8.42 -11.55
CA ALA A 25 19.63 -7.65 -11.39
C ALA A 25 19.94 -6.22 -10.92
N ILE A 26 20.72 -6.07 -9.84
CA ILE A 26 21.04 -4.75 -9.30
C ILE A 26 21.86 -3.91 -10.28
N GLU A 27 22.81 -4.50 -11.01
CA GLU A 27 23.60 -3.77 -12.01
C GLU A 27 22.69 -3.21 -13.12
N LEU A 28 21.74 -4.03 -13.59
CA LEU A 28 20.79 -3.60 -14.62
C LEU A 28 19.84 -2.52 -14.10
N LEU A 29 19.24 -2.73 -12.93
CA LEU A 29 18.26 -1.81 -12.36
C LEU A 29 18.89 -0.47 -11.97
N SER A 30 20.12 -0.48 -11.45
CA SER A 30 20.86 0.77 -11.13
C SER A 30 21.11 1.60 -12.38
N ARG A 31 21.52 0.96 -13.48
CA ARG A 31 21.72 1.65 -14.77
C ARG A 31 20.41 2.24 -15.30
N LEU A 32 19.31 1.49 -15.22
CA LEU A 32 17.99 2.00 -15.61
C LEU A 32 17.55 3.18 -14.74
N ALA A 33 17.85 3.15 -13.44
CA ALA A 33 17.54 4.25 -12.52
C ALA A 33 18.36 5.51 -12.85
N GLU A 34 19.66 5.37 -13.12
CA GLU A 34 20.52 6.49 -13.57
C GLU A 34 19.99 7.12 -14.86
N ASP A 35 19.65 6.31 -15.87
CA ASP A 35 19.06 6.78 -17.13
C ASP A 35 17.70 7.49 -16.90
N ALA A 36 16.88 6.96 -15.98
CA ALA A 36 15.60 7.54 -15.62
C ALA A 36 15.76 8.90 -14.91
N GLU A 37 16.72 9.03 -13.99
CA GLU A 37 17.01 10.29 -13.31
C GLU A 37 17.46 11.37 -14.30
N GLU A 38 18.36 11.03 -15.24
CA GLU A 38 18.79 11.96 -16.30
C GLU A 38 17.61 12.40 -17.18
N TYR A 39 16.69 11.47 -17.51
CA TYR A 39 15.48 11.80 -18.25
C TYR A 39 14.55 12.73 -17.46
N VAL A 40 14.27 12.40 -16.19
CA VAL A 40 13.34 13.13 -15.32
C VAL A 40 13.84 14.56 -15.09
N ASP A 41 15.12 14.74 -14.79
CA ASP A 41 15.72 16.07 -14.56
C ASP A 41 15.56 16.99 -15.79
N ARG A 42 15.67 16.42 -17.00
CA ARG A 42 15.55 17.17 -18.26
C ARG A 42 14.13 17.44 -18.71
N ASN A 43 13.22 16.49 -18.49
CA ASN A 43 11.91 16.47 -19.15
C ASN A 43 10.73 16.71 -18.21
N CYS A 44 10.92 16.60 -16.89
CA CYS A 44 9.83 16.54 -15.92
C CYS A 44 9.96 17.61 -14.83
N PRO A 45 9.93 18.91 -15.21
CA PRO A 45 9.99 19.98 -14.24
C PRO A 45 8.78 19.91 -13.30
N THR A 46 9.08 19.92 -12.00
CA THR A 46 8.07 20.01 -10.93
C THR A 46 7.93 21.47 -10.51
N THR A 47 6.69 21.94 -10.37
CA THR A 47 6.39 23.33 -9.99
C THR A 47 5.32 23.37 -8.92
N GLU A 48 4.99 24.57 -8.41
CA GLU A 48 3.87 24.77 -7.48
C GLU A 48 2.51 24.32 -8.04
N SER A 49 2.38 24.17 -9.37
CA SER A 49 1.14 23.78 -10.04
C SER A 49 1.23 22.48 -10.83
N LEU A 50 2.38 21.80 -10.86
CA LEU A 50 2.60 20.60 -11.68
C LEU A 50 3.45 19.57 -10.93
N GLN A 51 2.99 18.33 -10.89
CA GLN A 51 3.68 17.19 -10.29
C GLN A 51 3.60 15.97 -11.22
N TRP A 52 4.68 15.19 -11.23
CA TRP A 52 4.81 13.95 -12.01
C TRP A 52 4.76 12.73 -11.10
N PHE A 53 4.10 11.68 -11.57
CA PHE A 53 3.96 10.39 -10.89
C PHE A 53 4.01 9.24 -11.90
N ALA A 54 4.29 8.03 -11.40
CA ALA A 54 4.20 6.76 -12.12
C ALA A 54 3.13 5.90 -11.45
N PHE A 55 1.86 6.26 -11.64
CA PHE A 55 0.76 5.46 -11.10
C PHE A 55 0.52 4.25 -12.01
N PRO A 56 0.60 3.01 -11.51
CA PRO A 56 0.45 1.82 -12.35
C PRO A 56 -1.00 1.64 -12.82
N THR A 57 -1.97 2.22 -12.10
CA THR A 57 -3.38 2.13 -12.45
C THR A 57 -4.10 3.48 -12.32
N LEU A 58 -5.24 3.61 -13.01
CA LEU A 58 -6.16 4.75 -12.84
C LEU A 58 -6.67 4.85 -11.41
N PHE A 59 -6.83 3.70 -10.74
CA PHE A 59 -7.23 3.63 -9.34
C PHE A 59 -6.21 4.35 -8.44
N ASP A 60 -4.91 4.09 -8.59
CA ASP A 60 -3.89 4.71 -7.73
C ASP A 60 -3.87 6.23 -7.89
N ARG A 61 -4.01 6.73 -9.13
CA ARG A 61 -4.13 8.17 -9.39
C ARG A 61 -5.38 8.76 -8.73
N LEU A 62 -6.52 8.10 -8.85
CA LEU A 62 -7.79 8.57 -8.26
C LEU A 62 -7.71 8.58 -6.73
N ALA A 63 -7.19 7.50 -6.14
CA ALA A 63 -7.02 7.36 -4.71
C ALA A 63 -6.06 8.43 -4.15
N TYR A 64 -4.93 8.67 -4.80
CA TYR A 64 -4.00 9.74 -4.45
C TYR A 64 -4.70 11.11 -4.43
N ARG A 65 -5.47 11.42 -5.48
CA ARG A 65 -6.22 12.68 -5.56
C ARG A 65 -7.20 12.86 -4.40
N ARG A 66 -7.90 11.80 -4.01
CA ARG A 66 -8.88 11.84 -2.91
C ARG A 66 -8.24 11.91 -1.54
N VAL A 67 -7.16 11.16 -1.32
CA VAL A 67 -6.48 11.09 -0.01
C VAL A 67 -5.62 12.32 0.24
N GLU A 68 -4.80 12.73 -0.73
CA GLU A 68 -3.84 13.82 -0.53
C GLU A 68 -4.42 15.21 -0.82
N GLY A 69 -5.52 15.29 -1.58
CA GLY A 69 -6.11 16.56 -1.98
C GLY A 69 -5.15 17.46 -2.76
N ASP A 70 -4.16 16.87 -3.45
CA ASP A 70 -3.13 17.61 -4.18
C ASP A 70 -3.78 18.54 -5.21
N PRO A 71 -3.60 19.88 -5.14
CA PRO A 71 -4.25 20.82 -6.04
C PRO A 71 -3.55 20.94 -7.40
N ARG A 72 -2.35 20.35 -7.55
CA ARG A 72 -1.51 20.49 -8.75
C ARG A 72 -2.07 19.71 -9.93
N GLU A 73 -1.67 20.06 -11.14
CA GLU A 73 -1.82 19.17 -12.27
C GLU A 73 -0.96 17.92 -12.04
N LEU A 74 -1.54 16.74 -12.14
CA LEU A 74 -0.82 15.47 -12.02
C LEU A 74 -0.59 14.90 -13.42
N ARG A 75 0.68 14.69 -13.76
CA ARG A 75 1.08 14.09 -15.03
C ARG A 75 1.64 12.70 -14.83
N ASP A 76 1.35 11.87 -15.81
CA ASP A 76 1.99 10.58 -15.96
C ASP A 76 3.38 10.76 -16.55
N ILE A 77 4.38 10.16 -15.94
CA ILE A 77 5.72 10.08 -16.52
C ILE A 77 5.76 9.13 -17.73
N GLY A 78 4.82 8.17 -17.80
CA GLY A 78 4.72 7.21 -18.90
C GLY A 78 5.71 6.04 -18.83
N GLU A 79 6.51 5.98 -17.78
CA GLU A 79 7.47 4.91 -17.47
C GLU A 79 7.16 4.32 -16.08
N PRO A 80 7.35 3.01 -15.85
CA PRO A 80 7.01 2.35 -14.59
C PRO A 80 8.10 2.58 -13.52
N LEU A 81 8.35 3.85 -13.17
CA LEU A 81 9.42 4.21 -12.24
C LEU A 81 9.16 3.67 -10.83
N ASP A 82 7.90 3.60 -10.41
CA ASP A 82 7.52 2.96 -9.14
C ASP A 82 8.01 1.51 -9.07
N ARG A 83 7.73 0.71 -10.12
CA ARG A 83 8.18 -0.68 -10.24
C ARG A 83 9.70 -0.78 -10.32
N LEU A 84 10.34 0.06 -11.15
CA LEU A 84 11.81 0.10 -11.28
C LEU A 84 12.49 0.22 -9.91
N TYR A 85 12.04 1.20 -9.10
CA TYR A 85 12.65 1.45 -7.80
C TYR A 85 12.27 0.39 -6.76
N SER A 86 11.06 -0.19 -6.81
CA SER A 86 10.69 -1.34 -5.98
C SER A 86 11.56 -2.57 -6.27
N ASP A 87 11.80 -2.88 -7.55
CA ASP A 87 12.66 -4.01 -7.93
C ASP A 87 14.14 -3.75 -7.60
N LEU A 88 14.61 -2.51 -7.76
CA LEU A 88 15.96 -2.12 -7.36
C LEU A 88 16.15 -2.29 -5.85
N ALA A 89 15.15 -1.89 -5.06
CA ALA A 89 15.19 -2.10 -3.62
C ALA A 89 15.26 -3.58 -3.25
N LEU A 90 14.44 -4.42 -3.90
CA LEU A 90 14.46 -5.87 -3.67
C LEU A 90 15.83 -6.48 -4.00
N ALA A 91 16.43 -6.08 -5.13
CA ALA A 91 17.77 -6.51 -5.52
C ALA A 91 18.83 -6.10 -4.49
N ALA A 92 18.77 -4.85 -4.03
CA ALA A 92 19.66 -4.29 -3.02
C ALA A 92 19.54 -5.03 -1.67
N VAL A 93 18.32 -5.31 -1.21
CA VAL A 93 18.08 -6.13 0.00
C VAL A 93 18.71 -7.52 -0.12
N LYS A 94 18.55 -8.17 -1.27
CA LYS A 94 19.08 -9.53 -1.51
C LYS A 94 20.61 -9.60 -1.44
N ILE A 95 21.32 -8.55 -1.87
CA ILE A 95 22.79 -8.47 -1.75
C ILE A 95 23.27 -7.86 -0.43
N GLY A 96 22.36 -7.44 0.46
CA GLY A 96 22.67 -6.83 1.76
C GLY A 96 23.02 -5.34 1.70
N ASP A 97 22.75 -4.67 0.58
CA ASP A 97 22.93 -3.22 0.44
C ASP A 97 21.66 -2.47 0.90
N TYR A 98 21.51 -2.33 2.22
CA TYR A 98 20.33 -1.69 2.80
C TYR A 98 20.29 -0.17 2.57
N GLU A 99 21.42 0.49 2.29
CA GLU A 99 21.44 1.92 2.00
C GLU A 99 20.77 2.19 0.65
N THR A 100 21.18 1.47 -0.39
CA THR A 100 20.55 1.54 -1.71
C THR A 100 19.08 1.11 -1.66
N ALA A 101 18.74 0.10 -0.87
CA ALA A 101 17.35 -0.34 -0.71
C ALA A 101 16.45 0.75 -0.11
N ILE A 102 16.91 1.43 0.95
CA ILE A 102 16.18 2.54 1.59
C ILE A 102 15.93 3.67 0.59
N GLU A 103 16.96 4.12 -0.13
CA GLU A 103 16.81 5.21 -1.10
C GLU A 103 15.91 4.81 -2.27
N SER A 104 16.02 3.57 -2.74
CA SER A 104 15.16 3.04 -3.80
C SER A 104 13.69 3.01 -3.36
N LEU A 105 13.37 2.53 -2.16
CA LEU A 105 11.98 2.52 -1.67
C LEU A 105 11.42 3.94 -1.48
N LYS A 106 12.25 4.91 -1.04
CA LYS A 106 11.83 6.32 -1.00
C LYS A 106 11.47 6.82 -2.40
N GLN A 107 12.22 6.45 -3.44
CA GLN A 107 11.87 6.79 -4.82
C GLN A 107 10.61 6.06 -5.29
N ALA A 108 10.45 4.77 -4.99
CA ALA A 108 9.24 4.02 -5.32
C ALA A 108 7.98 4.70 -4.74
N ILE A 109 8.03 5.07 -3.46
CA ILE A 109 6.96 5.79 -2.76
C ILE A 109 6.74 7.19 -3.35
N ARG A 110 7.80 7.90 -3.74
CA ARG A 110 7.70 9.21 -4.41
C ARG A 110 6.94 9.08 -5.72
N TRP A 111 7.23 8.05 -6.51
CA TRP A 111 6.63 7.85 -7.84
C TRP A 111 5.21 7.29 -7.76
N ASN A 112 4.93 6.42 -6.80
CA ASN A 112 3.60 5.95 -6.49
C ASN A 112 3.31 6.09 -4.98
N PRO A 113 2.79 7.24 -4.56
CA PRO A 113 2.43 7.43 -3.16
C PRO A 113 1.24 6.58 -2.70
N MET A 114 0.61 5.74 -3.53
CA MET A 114 -0.40 4.78 -3.07
C MET A 114 0.17 3.39 -2.82
N ASP A 115 1.44 3.14 -3.15
CA ASP A 115 2.09 1.86 -2.90
C ASP A 115 2.32 1.65 -1.39
N CYS A 116 1.47 0.82 -0.78
CA CYS A 116 1.60 0.41 0.61
C CYS A 116 2.59 -0.74 0.80
N GLY A 117 2.89 -1.50 -0.26
CA GLY A 117 3.92 -2.54 -0.22
C GLY A 117 5.29 -1.91 -0.01
N ALA A 118 5.67 -0.98 -0.89
CA ALA A 118 6.93 -0.24 -0.77
C ALA A 118 7.08 0.50 0.58
N ARG A 119 5.98 1.03 1.12
CA ARG A 119 5.98 1.64 2.47
C ARG A 119 6.28 0.66 3.59
N LEU A 120 5.63 -0.50 3.57
CA LEU A 120 5.82 -1.53 4.59
C LEU A 120 7.21 -2.16 4.49
N ASP A 121 7.75 -2.31 3.27
CA ASP A 121 9.10 -2.78 3.06
C ASP A 121 10.13 -1.75 3.55
N LEU A 122 9.89 -0.46 3.33
CA LEU A 122 10.74 0.60 3.88
C LEU A 122 10.67 0.64 5.41
N ALA A 123 9.47 0.45 5.97
CA ALA A 123 9.26 0.36 7.41
C ALA A 123 10.10 -0.80 7.99
N ASP A 124 10.13 -1.97 7.35
CA ASP A 124 10.96 -3.09 7.77
C ASP A 124 12.45 -2.77 7.78
N LEU A 125 12.96 -2.02 6.81
CA LEU A 125 14.36 -1.60 6.80
C LEU A 125 14.67 -0.68 7.98
N PHE A 126 13.78 0.25 8.32
CA PHE A 126 13.92 1.08 9.53
C PHE A 126 13.83 0.26 10.82
N ARG A 127 12.96 -0.76 10.88
CA ARG A 127 12.91 -1.71 11.99
C ARG A 127 14.23 -2.46 12.15
N ILE A 128 14.84 -2.91 11.06
CA ILE A 128 16.17 -3.57 11.07
C ILE A 128 17.26 -2.59 11.55
N ALA A 129 17.20 -1.33 11.12
CA ALA A 129 18.12 -0.28 11.56
C ALA A 129 17.90 0.16 13.03
N GLY A 130 16.84 -0.32 13.68
CA GLY A 130 16.49 0.04 15.05
C GLY A 130 15.73 1.36 15.19
N ASP A 131 15.33 1.99 14.08
CA ASP A 131 14.51 3.19 14.07
C ASP A 131 13.03 2.83 14.20
N SER A 132 12.60 2.64 15.45
CA SER A 132 11.21 2.30 15.76
C SER A 132 10.23 3.44 15.46
N GLN A 133 10.71 4.69 15.43
CA GLN A 133 9.85 5.84 15.17
C GLN A 133 9.46 5.87 13.69
N GLU A 134 10.45 5.79 12.79
CA GLU A 134 10.19 5.76 11.34
C GLU A 134 9.44 4.49 10.93
N TYR A 135 9.76 3.33 11.54
CA TYR A 135 9.00 2.10 11.34
C TYR A 135 7.50 2.29 11.59
N LEU A 136 7.13 2.82 12.76
CA LEU A 136 5.73 3.04 13.12
C LEU A 136 5.08 4.16 12.30
N ALA A 137 5.82 5.22 11.99
CA ALA A 137 5.33 6.33 11.18
C ALA A 137 4.95 5.85 9.77
N LEU A 138 5.83 5.11 9.11
CA LEU A 138 5.55 4.54 7.79
C LEU A 138 4.38 3.57 7.83
N THR A 139 4.35 2.65 8.79
CA THR A 139 3.23 1.72 8.96
C THR A 139 1.91 2.44 9.25
N PHE A 140 1.92 3.56 9.99
CA PHE A 140 0.72 4.36 10.23
C PHE A 140 0.12 4.92 8.93
N THR A 141 0.97 5.39 8.00
CA THR A 141 0.49 5.96 6.72
C THR A 141 -0.25 4.96 5.82
N VAL A 142 -0.11 3.66 6.09
CA VAL A 142 -0.82 2.58 5.38
C VAL A 142 -2.33 2.68 5.61
N PHE A 143 -2.79 3.08 6.80
CA PHE A 143 -4.23 3.12 7.10
C PHE A 143 -5.02 4.06 6.19
N GLU A 144 -4.40 5.14 5.72
CA GLU A 144 -5.04 6.10 4.82
C GLU A 144 -5.10 5.61 3.37
N ARG A 145 -4.20 4.69 2.97
CA ARG A 145 -3.85 4.41 1.57
C ARG A 145 -4.05 2.96 1.15
N ALA A 146 -4.17 2.04 2.10
CA ALA A 146 -4.18 0.62 1.83
C ALA A 146 -5.39 0.21 1.00
N SER A 147 -5.08 -0.29 -0.19
CA SER A 147 -6.03 -0.86 -1.11
C SER A 147 -6.05 -2.39 -1.05
N ASP A 148 -5.10 -3.02 -0.36
CA ASP A 148 -5.08 -4.48 -0.11
C ASP A 148 -5.28 -4.74 1.39
N ALA A 149 -6.23 -5.60 1.73
CA ALA A 149 -6.55 -5.95 3.11
C ALA A 149 -5.35 -6.56 3.86
N ARG A 150 -4.42 -7.22 3.14
CA ARG A 150 -3.19 -7.78 3.72
C ARG A 150 -2.26 -6.70 4.27
N HIS A 151 -2.18 -5.54 3.59
CA HIS A 151 -1.40 -4.40 4.08
C HIS A 151 -2.02 -3.81 5.36
N LEU A 152 -3.34 -3.71 5.43
CA LEU A 152 -4.03 -3.27 6.65
C LEU A 152 -3.84 -4.25 7.81
N ALA A 153 -3.98 -5.55 7.55
CA ALA A 153 -3.78 -6.58 8.56
C ALA A 153 -2.36 -6.54 9.13
N ARG A 154 -1.35 -6.40 8.26
CA ARG A 154 0.05 -6.21 8.67
C ARG A 154 0.26 -4.92 9.47
N ALA A 155 -0.40 -3.82 9.10
CA ALA A 155 -0.34 -2.57 9.86
C ALA A 155 -0.96 -2.72 11.25
N PHE A 156 -2.15 -3.30 11.36
CA PHE A 156 -2.78 -3.58 12.65
C PHE A 156 -1.94 -4.53 13.52
N LEU A 157 -1.35 -5.57 12.93
CA LEU A 157 -0.46 -6.49 13.64
C LEU A 157 0.76 -5.75 14.20
N THR A 158 1.37 -4.88 13.41
CA THR A 158 2.48 -4.02 13.86
C THR A 158 2.11 -3.17 15.07
N PHE A 159 0.93 -2.54 15.03
CA PHE A 159 0.46 -1.73 16.16
C PHE A 159 0.04 -2.58 17.36
N ALA A 160 -0.46 -3.80 17.15
CA ALA A 160 -0.71 -4.75 18.23
C ALA A 160 0.60 -5.05 19.00
N ASP A 161 1.67 -5.38 18.28
CA ASP A 161 3.00 -5.62 18.86
C ASP A 161 3.55 -4.38 19.58
N TYR A 162 3.35 -3.20 19.00
CA TYR A 162 3.72 -1.95 19.65
C TYR A 162 2.98 -1.74 20.98
N PHE A 163 1.66 -1.98 21.01
CA PHE A 163 0.87 -1.84 22.24
C PHE A 163 1.22 -2.88 23.30
N VAL A 164 1.73 -4.04 22.90
CA VAL A 164 2.35 -4.99 23.82
C VAL A 164 3.54 -4.38 24.54
N VAL A 165 4.45 -3.73 23.80
CA VAL A 165 5.63 -3.06 24.37
C VAL A 165 5.22 -1.89 25.26
N CYS A 166 4.17 -1.16 24.90
CA CYS A 166 3.61 -0.08 25.72
C CYS A 166 2.81 -0.55 26.95
N GLU A 167 2.75 -1.85 27.23
CA GLU A 167 1.97 -2.43 28.33
C GLU A 167 0.45 -2.10 28.26
N LYS A 168 -0.09 -1.97 27.05
CA LYS A 168 -1.52 -1.72 26.76
C LYS A 168 -2.21 -2.96 26.17
N PRO A 169 -2.42 -4.04 26.95
CA PRO A 169 -2.87 -5.32 26.42
C PRO A 169 -4.28 -5.28 25.80
N LYS A 170 -5.20 -4.47 26.34
CA LYS A 170 -6.53 -4.28 25.76
C LYS A 170 -6.50 -3.56 24.41
N THR A 171 -5.62 -2.58 24.24
CA THR A 171 -5.44 -1.89 22.96
C THR A 171 -4.78 -2.81 21.93
N ALA A 172 -3.85 -3.66 22.36
CA ALA A 172 -3.32 -4.72 21.51
C ALA A 172 -4.42 -5.70 21.06
N ALA A 173 -5.32 -6.10 21.97
CA ALA A 173 -6.49 -6.91 21.64
C ALA A 173 -7.40 -6.23 20.60
N ALA A 174 -7.61 -4.91 20.74
CA ALA A 174 -8.39 -4.12 19.79
C ALA A 174 -7.76 -4.12 18.39
N ALA A 175 -6.44 -3.93 18.29
CA ALA A 175 -5.72 -3.98 17.02
C ALA A 175 -5.78 -5.38 16.37
N LEU A 176 -5.56 -6.45 17.15
CA LEU A 176 -5.72 -7.84 16.66
C LEU A 176 -7.15 -8.15 16.21
N ARG A 177 -8.14 -7.60 16.90
CA ARG A 177 -9.55 -7.74 16.53
C ARG A 177 -9.84 -7.05 15.19
N ALA A 178 -9.34 -5.84 14.99
CA ALA A 178 -9.44 -5.13 13.71
C ALA A 178 -8.74 -5.88 12.57
N ALA A 179 -7.53 -6.41 12.82
CA ALA A 179 -6.82 -7.26 11.86
C ALA A 179 -7.62 -8.52 11.49
N ARG A 180 -8.16 -9.23 12.49
CA ARG A 180 -8.96 -10.45 12.29
C ARG A 180 -10.23 -10.20 11.47
N LYS A 181 -10.84 -9.01 11.59
CA LYS A 181 -12.05 -8.63 10.85
C LYS A 181 -11.82 -8.52 9.34
N LEU A 182 -10.58 -8.29 8.91
CA LEU A 182 -10.21 -8.22 7.49
C LEU A 182 -10.21 -9.59 6.80
N ASP A 183 -10.29 -10.68 7.56
CA ASP A 183 -10.42 -12.06 7.06
C ASP A 183 -9.35 -12.44 6.01
N VAL A 184 -8.11 -11.98 6.23
CA VAL A 184 -6.98 -12.29 5.36
C VAL A 184 -6.33 -13.61 5.77
N ASP A 185 -5.95 -14.41 4.78
CA ASP A 185 -5.09 -15.58 4.99
C ASP A 185 -3.64 -15.12 5.15
N ASP A 186 -3.25 -14.84 6.41
CA ASP A 186 -1.90 -14.43 6.77
C ASP A 186 -1.38 -15.24 7.96
N SER A 187 -0.27 -15.94 7.74
CA SER A 187 0.32 -16.83 8.76
C SER A 187 0.86 -16.11 9.99
N ALA A 188 1.33 -14.87 9.85
CA ALA A 188 1.83 -14.08 10.96
C ALA A 188 0.67 -13.59 11.84
N LEU A 189 -0.42 -13.13 11.22
CA LEU A 189 -1.65 -12.80 11.92
C LEU A 189 -2.23 -14.02 12.64
N ALA A 190 -2.32 -15.18 11.98
CA ALA A 190 -2.81 -16.41 12.61
C ALA A 190 -1.97 -16.78 13.84
N ALA A 191 -0.63 -16.75 13.73
CA ALA A 191 0.26 -17.03 14.85
C ALA A 191 0.11 -16.02 15.99
N ALA A 192 -0.11 -14.73 15.69
CA ALA A 192 -0.32 -13.70 16.70
C ALA A 192 -1.65 -13.87 17.44
N LEU A 193 -2.73 -14.24 16.73
CA LEU A 193 -4.03 -14.55 17.31
C LEU A 193 -3.95 -15.76 18.24
N ASP A 194 -3.27 -16.83 17.82
CA ASP A 194 -3.05 -18.03 18.64
C ASP A 194 -2.26 -17.73 19.91
N GLN A 195 -1.23 -16.88 19.81
CA GLN A 195 -0.44 -16.45 20.97
C GLN A 195 -1.23 -15.54 21.93
N ALA A 196 -2.16 -14.75 21.40
CA ALA A 196 -2.99 -13.86 22.20
C ALA A 196 -4.14 -14.57 22.92
N ALA A 197 -4.56 -15.75 22.43
CA ALA A 197 -5.70 -16.50 22.95
C ALA A 197 -5.57 -16.79 24.46
N GLY A 198 -6.62 -16.48 25.23
CA GLY A 198 -6.66 -16.65 26.69
C GLY A 198 -5.79 -15.69 27.49
N THR A 199 -5.13 -14.72 26.84
CA THR A 199 -4.34 -13.68 27.50
C THR A 199 -5.12 -12.37 27.62
N GLY A 200 -4.55 -11.35 28.29
CA GLY A 200 -5.13 -10.00 28.31
C GLY A 200 -5.15 -9.28 26.96
N ARG A 201 -4.54 -9.87 25.92
CA ARG A 201 -4.47 -9.37 24.54
C ARG A 201 -5.40 -10.13 23.61
N ASP A 202 -6.18 -11.06 24.15
CA ASP A 202 -7.13 -11.85 23.38
C ASP A 202 -8.16 -10.93 22.70
N PRO A 203 -8.29 -10.95 21.35
CA PRO A 203 -9.27 -10.13 20.64
C PRO A 203 -10.73 -10.44 21.01
N ASP A 204 -11.02 -11.59 21.65
CA ASP A 204 -12.35 -11.91 22.19
C ASP A 204 -12.61 -11.24 23.55
N SER A 205 -11.59 -10.64 24.17
CA SER A 205 -11.73 -9.87 25.41
C SER A 205 -12.32 -8.46 25.23
N VAL A 206 -12.47 -8.02 23.97
CA VAL A 206 -13.05 -6.72 23.59
C VAL A 206 -14.11 -6.90 22.51
N THR A 207 -15.18 -6.11 22.58
CA THR A 207 -16.19 -6.02 21.52
C THR A 207 -15.73 -5.15 20.35
N ASP A 208 -16.42 -5.19 19.20
CA ASP A 208 -16.09 -4.31 18.06
C ASP A 208 -16.16 -2.83 18.42
N ALA A 209 -17.17 -2.44 19.21
CA ALA A 209 -17.35 -1.05 19.66
C ALA A 209 -16.22 -0.62 20.60
N GLU A 210 -15.88 -1.45 21.59
CA GLU A 210 -14.77 -1.17 22.50
C GLU A 210 -13.42 -1.13 21.76
N ALA A 211 -13.22 -2.00 20.77
CA ALA A 211 -12.01 -1.99 19.95
C ALA A 211 -11.88 -0.68 19.17
N ALA A 212 -12.96 -0.20 18.55
CA ALA A 212 -12.97 1.08 17.85
C ALA A 212 -12.67 2.25 18.79
N GLU A 213 -13.24 2.27 20.00
CA GLU A 213 -12.96 3.32 21.00
C GLU A 213 -11.50 3.30 21.46
N LEU A 214 -10.94 2.11 21.73
CA LEU A 214 -9.55 1.94 22.16
C LEU A 214 -8.56 2.37 21.08
N LEU A 215 -8.81 2.03 19.82
CA LEU A 215 -7.97 2.43 18.69
C LEU A 215 -8.06 3.94 18.44
N ALA A 216 -9.27 4.50 18.47
CA ALA A 216 -9.48 5.93 18.29
C ALA A 216 -8.78 6.77 19.38
N ALA A 217 -8.73 6.28 20.62
CA ALA A 217 -8.00 6.94 21.71
C ALA A 217 -6.48 7.03 21.46
N GLU A 218 -5.93 6.16 20.61
CA GLU A 218 -4.54 6.18 20.16
C GLU A 218 -4.36 6.85 18.79
N GLY A 219 -5.44 7.38 18.19
CA GLY A 219 -5.42 7.99 16.86
C GLY A 219 -5.37 7.00 15.70
N LEU A 220 -5.67 5.72 15.94
CA LEU A 220 -5.76 4.69 14.91
C LEU A 220 -7.21 4.54 14.41
N PRO A 221 -7.42 4.26 13.11
CA PRO A 221 -8.72 3.83 12.63
C PRO A 221 -9.01 2.39 13.04
N ASP A 222 -10.26 1.97 12.90
CA ASP A 222 -10.75 0.62 13.20
C ASP A 222 -11.01 -0.22 11.93
N GLY A 223 -10.61 0.28 10.77
CA GLY A 223 -10.78 -0.37 9.47
C GLY A 223 -10.15 0.41 8.32
N ALA A 224 -10.48 0.00 7.10
CA ALA A 224 -10.00 0.65 5.87
C ALA A 224 -10.56 2.07 5.69
N ASN A 225 -9.77 2.95 5.07
CA ASN A 225 -10.25 4.25 4.61
C ASN A 225 -11.39 4.08 3.57
N ALA A 226 -12.57 4.60 3.88
CA ALA A 226 -13.75 4.51 3.02
C ALA A 226 -13.52 5.12 1.63
N GLU A 227 -12.70 6.18 1.52
CA GLU A 227 -12.37 6.80 0.24
C GLU A 227 -11.63 5.84 -0.70
N ILE A 228 -10.81 4.93 -0.16
CA ILE A 228 -10.14 3.90 -0.97
C ILE A 228 -11.16 2.92 -1.54
N ALA A 229 -12.10 2.45 -0.72
CA ALA A 229 -13.16 1.57 -1.19
C ALA A 229 -14.05 2.25 -2.24
N ILE A 230 -14.39 3.54 -2.04
CA ILE A 230 -15.14 4.33 -3.03
C ILE A 230 -14.37 4.43 -4.35
N CYS A 231 -13.07 4.73 -4.31
CA CYS A 231 -12.24 4.80 -5.51
C CYS A 231 -12.18 3.47 -6.27
N LEU A 232 -12.04 2.34 -5.55
CA LEU A 232 -12.08 1.00 -6.15
C LEU A 232 -13.42 0.75 -6.86
N LEU A 233 -14.53 1.07 -6.20
CA LEU A 233 -15.87 0.84 -6.74
C LEU A 233 -16.21 1.74 -7.92
N MET A 234 -15.74 2.99 -7.93
CA MET A 234 -15.87 3.89 -9.08
C MET A 234 -15.09 3.35 -10.28
N CYS A 235 -13.82 2.97 -10.08
CA CYS A 235 -13.03 2.35 -11.14
C CYS A 235 -13.65 1.01 -11.61
N ALA A 236 -14.31 0.27 -10.73
CA ALA A 236 -15.04 -0.94 -11.11
C ALA A 236 -16.26 -0.63 -11.99
N SER A 237 -16.99 0.45 -11.70
CA SER A 237 -18.13 0.95 -12.51
C SER A 237 -17.67 1.35 -13.92
N ASP A 238 -16.57 2.11 -14.00
CA ASP A 238 -15.96 2.54 -15.26
C ASP A 238 -15.49 1.33 -16.09
N ALA A 239 -14.78 0.38 -15.47
CA ALA A 239 -14.33 -0.84 -16.11
C ALA A 239 -15.51 -1.69 -16.62
N ALA A 240 -16.59 -1.81 -15.85
CA ALA A 240 -17.80 -2.51 -16.27
C ALA A 240 -18.45 -1.84 -17.49
N SER A 241 -18.51 -0.50 -17.50
CA SER A 241 -19.03 0.30 -18.61
C SER A 241 -18.17 0.19 -19.87
N ALA A 242 -16.85 0.04 -19.71
CA ALA A 242 -15.91 -0.22 -20.81
C ALA A 242 -15.92 -1.69 -21.31
N GLY A 243 -16.63 -2.59 -20.62
CA GLY A 243 -16.71 -4.01 -20.95
C GLY A 243 -15.58 -4.86 -20.36
N GLU A 244 -14.72 -4.29 -19.50
CA GLU A 244 -13.61 -4.95 -18.82
C GLU A 244 -14.09 -5.70 -17.57
N ARG A 245 -14.84 -6.78 -17.78
CA ARG A 245 -15.54 -7.53 -16.72
C ARG A 245 -14.61 -8.08 -15.63
N ASP A 246 -13.44 -8.57 -16.01
CA ASP A 246 -12.49 -9.17 -15.08
C ASP A 246 -11.90 -8.11 -14.14
N LEU A 247 -11.53 -6.95 -14.68
CA LEU A 247 -11.03 -5.82 -13.90
C LEU A 247 -12.12 -5.27 -12.96
N ALA A 248 -13.35 -5.07 -13.47
CA ALA A 248 -14.48 -4.63 -12.65
C ALA A 248 -14.74 -5.57 -11.47
N THR A 249 -14.68 -6.89 -11.72
CA THR A 249 -14.85 -7.91 -10.68
C THR A 249 -13.72 -7.85 -9.66
N ALA A 250 -12.47 -7.78 -10.11
CA ALA A 250 -11.30 -7.71 -9.24
C ALA A 250 -11.34 -6.48 -8.32
N LEU A 251 -11.67 -5.30 -8.85
CA LEU A 251 -11.78 -4.06 -8.07
C LEU A 251 -12.95 -4.10 -7.07
N THR A 252 -14.08 -4.69 -7.45
CA THR A 252 -15.24 -4.86 -6.55
C THR A 252 -14.91 -5.79 -5.39
N LEU A 253 -14.26 -6.93 -5.67
CA LEU A 253 -13.82 -7.87 -4.63
C LEU A 253 -12.83 -7.19 -3.68
N ARG A 254 -11.85 -6.46 -4.23
CA ARG A 254 -10.87 -5.72 -3.43
C ARG A 254 -11.54 -4.71 -2.49
N ALA A 255 -12.54 -3.95 -2.96
CA ALA A 255 -13.29 -3.04 -2.10
C ALA A 255 -14.06 -3.79 -1.01
N ARG A 256 -14.71 -4.90 -1.37
CA ARG A 256 -15.43 -5.77 -0.43
C ARG A 256 -14.51 -6.33 0.65
N ASP A 257 -13.32 -6.76 0.30
CA ASP A 257 -12.37 -7.35 1.25
C ASP A 257 -11.83 -6.28 2.23
N LEU A 258 -11.86 -4.99 1.86
CA LEU A 258 -11.48 -3.89 2.74
C LEU A 258 -12.57 -3.46 3.74
N VAL A 259 -13.83 -3.36 3.29
CA VAL A 259 -14.92 -2.77 4.09
C VAL A 259 -16.04 -3.74 4.45
N GLY A 260 -16.00 -4.97 3.92
CA GLY A 260 -17.05 -5.96 4.03
C GLY A 260 -18.17 -5.79 3.00
N GLU A 261 -18.89 -6.88 2.74
CA GLU A 261 -19.99 -6.93 1.75
C GLU A 261 -21.12 -5.91 2.01
N PRO A 262 -21.66 -5.74 3.24
CA PRO A 262 -22.73 -4.79 3.47
C PRO A 262 -22.34 -3.34 3.15
N ALA A 263 -21.12 -2.94 3.54
CA ALA A 263 -20.61 -1.60 3.29
C ALA A 263 -20.31 -1.38 1.81
N ALA A 264 -19.67 -2.34 1.15
CA ALA A 264 -19.38 -2.26 -0.29
C ALA A 264 -20.67 -2.13 -1.12
N MET A 265 -21.73 -2.88 -0.77
CA MET A 265 -23.03 -2.78 -1.42
C MET A 265 -23.69 -1.41 -1.22
N ALA A 266 -23.67 -0.87 0.00
CA ALA A 266 -24.20 0.46 0.28
C ALA A 266 -23.46 1.56 -0.50
N LEU A 267 -22.12 1.47 -0.58
CA LEU A 267 -21.30 2.40 -1.36
C LEU A 267 -21.60 2.30 -2.87
N LEU A 268 -21.78 1.09 -3.40
CA LEU A 268 -22.18 0.88 -4.79
C LEU A 268 -23.53 1.50 -5.13
N GLU A 269 -24.53 1.38 -4.25
CA GLU A 269 -25.83 2.01 -4.43
C GLU A 269 -25.73 3.54 -4.46
N LEU A 270 -24.92 4.12 -3.56
CA LEU A 270 -24.64 5.55 -3.53
C LEU A 270 -24.00 6.04 -4.83
N ILE A 271 -22.97 5.35 -5.34
CA ILE A 271 -22.28 5.70 -6.59
C ILE A 271 -23.27 5.72 -7.76
N ARG A 272 -24.08 4.67 -7.92
CA ARG A 272 -25.08 4.59 -9.01
C ARG A 272 -26.14 5.69 -8.91
N SER A 273 -26.54 6.05 -7.69
CA SER A 273 -27.52 7.12 -7.48
C SER A 273 -26.97 8.50 -7.85
N SER A 274 -25.68 8.72 -7.66
CA SER A 274 -24.98 9.95 -8.07
C SER A 274 -24.87 10.04 -9.59
N GLU A 275 -24.52 8.94 -10.25
CA GLU A 275 -24.39 8.86 -11.71
C GLU A 275 -25.75 9.02 -12.44
N ALA A 276 -26.86 8.58 -11.83
CA ALA A 276 -28.20 8.72 -12.41
C ALA A 276 -28.81 10.13 -12.24
N GLY A 277 -28.18 10.99 -11.41
CA GLY A 277 -28.63 12.36 -11.14
C GLY A 277 -27.90 13.44 -11.94
N GLU A 278 -26.85 13.08 -12.67
CA GLU A 278 -26.09 13.94 -13.60
C GLU A 278 -26.60 13.80 -15.05
#